data_AF-A0A2V3HQB0-F1
#
_entry.id   AF-A0A2V3HQB0-F1
#
_cell.length_a   1.000
_cell.length_b   1.000
_cell.length_c   1.000
_cell.angle_alpha   90.00
_cell.angle_beta   90.00
_cell.angle_gamma   90.00
#
_symmetry.space_group_name_H-M   'P 1'
#
loop_
_entity.id
_entity.type
_entity.pdbx_description
1 polymer ?
#
loop_
_entity_poly.entity_id
_entity_poly.type
_entity_poly.pdbx_seq_one_letter_code
_entity_poly.pdbx_strand_id
1 'polypeptide(L)' 'MERIVNDFTINIATANGTGSQSANLILLQTMFEMGVPVSGKNLFPSNISGLPTWYIVRVSDAGYQAPGDRTHIQ' A
#
# COMPACT_ATOMS: atom_id res chain seq x y z
N MET A 1 22.26 -6.39 -9.70
CA MET A 1 21.02 -6.38 -8.90
C MET A 1 20.00 -7.20 -9.64
N GLU A 2 19.27 -8.04 -8.93
CA GLU A 2 18.14 -8.78 -9.49
C GLU A 2 17.02 -7.80 -9.87
N ARG A 3 16.36 -8.04 -11.00
CA ARG A 3 15.28 -7.19 -11.49
C ARG A 3 13.98 -7.60 -10.79
N ILE A 4 13.36 -6.66 -10.08
CA ILE A 4 12.07 -6.88 -9.43
C ILE A 4 10.96 -6.43 -10.39
N VAL A 5 10.03 -7.34 -10.71
CA VAL A 5 8.90 -7.06 -11.61
C VAL A 5 7.63 -7.54 -10.93
N ASN A 6 6.68 -6.64 -10.70
CA ASN A 6 5.39 -6.91 -10.07
C ASN A 6 5.48 -7.70 -8.75
N ASP A 7 6.62 -7.62 -8.06
CA ASP A 7 6.86 -8.31 -6.79
C ASP A 7 7.50 -7.36 -5.78
N PHE A 8 6.73 -6.38 -5.29
CA PHE A 8 7.23 -5.37 -4.38
C PHE A 8 6.19 -4.91 -3.37
N THR A 9 6.63 -4.06 -2.44
CA THR A 9 5.80 -3.48 -1.38
C THR A 9 6.05 -1.98 -1.29
N ILE A 10 4.96 -1.21 -1.27
CA ILE A 10 4.95 0.25 -1.08
C ILE A 10 4.46 0.54 0.33
N ASN A 11 5.11 1.45 1.05
CA ASN A 11 4.66 1.93 2.34
C ASN A 11 4.42 3.44 2.29
N ILE A 12 3.16 3.87 2.38
CA ILE A 12 2.76 5.28 2.24
C ILE A 12 2.40 5.83 3.61
N ALA A 13 3.09 6.88 4.07
CA ALA A 13 2.81 7.56 5.33
C ALA A 13 2.07 8.89 5.08
N THR A 14 0.95 9.11 5.78
CA THR A 14 0.15 10.34 5.68
C THR A 14 -0.35 10.79 7.05
N ALA A 15 -0.79 12.04 7.17
CA ALA A 15 -1.52 12.48 8.35
C ALA A 15 -2.99 12.03 8.26
N ASN A 16 -3.58 11.58 9.37
CA ASN A 16 -4.98 11.21 9.42
C ASN A 16 -5.87 12.41 9.10
N GLY A 17 -6.95 12.19 8.34
CA GLY A 17 -7.89 13.25 7.96
C GLY A 17 -7.53 14.07 6.73
N THR A 18 -6.45 13.76 6.00
CA THR A 18 -6.04 14.51 4.79
C THR A 18 -6.61 13.95 3.48
N GLY A 19 -7.60 13.04 3.55
CA GLY A 19 -8.13 12.35 2.37
C GLY A 19 -7.28 11.17 1.88
N SER A 20 -6.32 10.70 2.69
CA SER A 20 -5.43 9.60 2.31
C SER A 20 -6.15 8.29 2.00
N GLN A 21 -7.28 8.01 2.66
CA GLN A 21 -8.10 6.83 2.33
C GLN A 21 -8.57 6.82 0.87
N SER A 22 -9.02 7.98 0.34
CA SER A 22 -9.46 8.09 -1.04
C SER A 22 -8.32 7.85 -2.01
N ALA A 23 -7.13 8.41 -1.73
CA ALA A 23 -5.93 8.18 -2.54
C ALA A 23 -5.49 6.71 -2.52
N ASN A 24 -5.53 6.05 -1.35
CA ASN A 24 -5.19 4.64 -1.18
C ASN A 24 -6.08 3.73 -2.05
N LEU A 25 -7.39 4.01 -2.07
CA LEU A 25 -8.35 3.25 -2.90
C LEU A 25 -8.10 3.44 -4.39
N ILE A 26 -7.82 4.67 -4.84
CA ILE A 26 -7.48 4.94 -6.24
C ILE A 26 -6.23 4.17 -6.63
N LEU A 27 -5.17 4.22 -5.82
CA LEU A 27 -3.93 3.50 -6.09
C LEU A 27 -4.15 1.98 -6.20
N LEU A 28 -4.89 1.40 -5.26
CA LEU A 28 -5.20 -0.03 -5.26
C LEU A 28 -6.01 -0.41 -6.51
N GLN A 29 -7.05 0.37 -6.83
CA GLN A 29 -7.91 0.15 -7.99
C GLN A 29 -7.12 0.23 -9.30
N THR A 30 -6.24 1.23 -9.46
CA THR A 30 -5.42 1.39 -10.66
C THR A 30 -4.49 0.19 -10.88
N MET A 31 -3.85 -0.32 -9.82
CA MET A 31 -3.01 -1.53 -9.92
C MET A 31 -3.81 -2.76 -10.32
N PHE A 32 -5.00 -2.92 -9.74
CA PHE A 32 -5.92 -4.00 -10.09
C PHE A 32 -6.40 -3.91 -11.55
N GLU A 33 -6.78 -2.73 -12.02
CA GLU A 33 -7.21 -2.48 -13.41
C GLU A 33 -6.09 -2.68 -14.44
N MET A 34 -4.83 -2.46 -14.05
CA MET A 34 -3.66 -2.82 -14.86
C MET A 34 -3.43 -4.34 -14.95
N GLY A 35 -4.22 -5.16 -14.25
CA GLY A 35 -4.10 -6.61 -14.25
C GLY A 35 -3.01 -7.14 -13.33
N VAL A 36 -2.51 -6.33 -12.38
CA VAL A 36 -1.48 -6.75 -11.43
C VAL A 36 -2.14 -7.11 -10.10
N PRO A 37 -1.99 -8.35 -9.60
CA PRO A 37 -2.56 -8.74 -8.32
C PRO A 37 -1.97 -7.89 -7.19
N VAL A 38 -2.86 -7.30 -6.39
CA VAL A 38 -2.51 -6.31 -5.38
C VAL A 38 -3.37 -6.48 -4.13
N SER A 39 -2.77 -6.27 -2.97
CA SER A 39 -3.46 -6.13 -1.70
C SER A 39 -3.01 -4.88 -0.97
N GLY A 40 -3.90 -4.30 -0.18
CA GLY A 40 -3.63 -3.07 0.56
C GLY A 40 -4.11 -3.16 2.00
N LYS A 41 -3.31 -2.68 2.95
CA LYS A 41 -3.62 -2.66 4.37
C LYS A 41 -3.43 -1.26 4.94
N ASN A 42 -4.49 -0.70 5.50
CA ASN A 42 -4.38 0.52 6.30
C ASN A 42 -3.91 0.17 7.71
N LEU A 43 -3.00 0.99 8.25
CA LEU A 43 -2.47 0.87 9.61
C LEU A 43 -2.63 2.22 10.31
N PHE A 44 -3.39 2.22 11.40
CA PHE A 44 -3.65 3.38 12.24
C PHE A 44 -3.23 3.05 13.68
N PRO A 45 -2.07 3.53 14.17
CA PRO A 45 -1.72 3.41 15.58
C PRO A 45 -2.68 4.18 16.48
N SER A 46 -3.31 5.21 15.93
CA SER A 46 -4.37 5.99 16.55
C SER A 46 -5.30 6.56 15.47
N ASN A 47 -6.57 6.78 15.82
CA ASN A 47 -7.56 7.39 14.93
C ASN A 47 -7.77 8.90 15.19
N ILE A 48 -6.81 9.56 15.84
CA ILE A 48 -6.85 11.01 16.08
C ILE A 48 -6.44 11.74 14.79
N SER A 49 -7.18 12.81 14.44
CA SER A 49 -6.87 13.65 13.28
C SER A 49 -5.47 14.25 13.38
N GLY A 50 -4.74 14.29 12.26
CA GLY A 50 -3.37 14.79 12.19
C GLY A 50 -2.28 13.82 12.65
N LEU A 51 -2.62 12.74 13.36
CA LEU A 51 -1.64 11.70 13.71
C LEU A 51 -1.28 10.82 12.50
N PRO A 52 -0.09 10.20 12.49
CA PRO A 52 0.37 9.45 11.33
C PRO A 52 -0.43 8.17 11.10
N THR A 53 -0.66 7.88 9.83
CA THR A 53 -1.30 6.67 9.31
C THR A 53 -0.48 6.11 8.18
N TRP A 54 -0.55 4.79 7.98
CA TRP A 54 0.16 4.12 6.91
C TRP A 54 -0.78 3.32 6.02
N TYR A 55 -0.43 3.24 4.75
CA TYR A 55 -1.02 2.32 3.80
C TYR A 55 0.07 1.48 3.17
N ILE A 56 0.01 0.17 3.41
CA ILE A 56 0.97 -0.77 2.88
C ILE A 56 0.32 -1.51 1.72
N VAL A 57 0.92 -1.38 0.54
CA VAL A 57 0.48 -2.03 -0.70
C VAL A 57 1.44 -3.16 -1.03
N ARG A 58 0.93 -4.37 -1.21
CA ARG A 58 1.68 -5.53 -1.67
C ARG A 58 1.26 -5.87 -3.09
N VAL A 59 2.22 -5.83 -4.01
CA VAL A 59 2.04 -6.19 -5.42
C VAL A 59 2.76 -7.50 -5.66
N SER A 60 2.05 -8.55 -6.07
CA SER A 60 2.63 -9.89 -6.31
C SER A 60 1.63 -10.87 -6.95
N ASP A 61 2.04 -11.55 -8.02
CA ASP A 61 1.26 -12.62 -8.68
C ASP A 61 0.95 -13.82 -7.77
N ALA A 62 1.67 -13.97 -6.66
CA ALA A 62 1.42 -15.01 -5.66
C ALA A 62 0.16 -14.74 -4.81
N GLY A 63 -0.51 -13.60 -4.98
CA GLY A 63 -1.79 -13.33 -4.33
C GLY A 63 -1.70 -13.07 -2.82
N TYR A 64 -0.55 -12.60 -2.32
CA TYR A 64 -0.36 -12.31 -0.90
C TYR A 64 -1.36 -11.28 -0.38
N GLN A 65 -2.02 -11.59 0.75
CA GLN A 65 -2.96 -10.70 1.42
C GLN A 65 -2.32 -9.89 2.57
N ALA A 66 -1.11 -10.26 2.97
CA ALA A 66 -0.36 -9.59 4.02
C ALA A 66 0.75 -8.70 3.42
N PRO A 67 1.18 -7.65 4.15
CA PRO A 67 2.41 -6.92 3.85
C PRO A 67 3.61 -7.85 3.67
N GLY A 68 4.51 -7.52 2.74
CA GLY A 68 5.80 -8.19 2.63
C GLY A 68 6.79 -7.72 3.69
N ASP A 69 7.81 -8.54 3.96
CA ASP A 69 8.84 -8.24 4.97
C ASP A 69 9.73 -7.05 4.61
N ARG A 70 9.85 -6.74 3.31
CA ARG A 70 10.69 -5.65 2.79
C ARG A 70 9.84 -4.53 2.21
N THR A 71 10.13 -3.29 2.62
CA THR A 71 9.64 -2.08 1.94
C THR A 71 10.55 -1.76 0.77
N HIS A 72 9.98 -1.60 -0.43
CA HIS A 72 10.72 -1.31 -1.65
C HIS A 72 10.62 0.16 -2.06
N ILE A 73 9.47 0.78 -1.73
CA ILE A 73 9.16 2.19 -2.01
C ILE A 73 8.54 2.79 -0.74
N GLN A 74 9.00 3.96 -0.33
CA GLN A 74 8.53 4.69 0.85
C GLN A 74 8.46 6.19 0.59
#